data_AF-A0A060S1L5-F1
#
_entry.id   AF-A0A060S1L5-F1
#
_cell.length_a   1.000
_cell.length_b   1.000
_cell.length_c   1.000
_cell.angle_alpha   90.00
_cell.angle_beta   90.00
_cell.angle_gamma   90.00
#
_symmetry.space_group_name_H-M   'P 1'
#
loop_
_entity.id
_entity.type
_entity.pdbx_description
1 polymer ?
#
loop_
_entity_poly.entity_id
_entity_poly.type
_entity_poly.pdbx_seq_one_letter_code
_entity_poly.pdbx_strand_id
1 'polypeptide(L)'
;MHHTAWTKKGSSVPSDWIAPKSQPQAAPARPKGKQKDSTPPKSKEVRRLEKLRDDLRKSSGREKDPKGGCFCQARLHPLSPYTPICRACGLILCELNLPNFACPHCGAGLLTTATLDSLVQTLDDRIADTIAREEEERQRAAQEARSAEGAFPTLSVAASRVSCPDAQSSHPVNQTHKVLSLDSKTRKVKVSTFTPPAVSRNTSTEKLSKEVEPEHKRVPPPPAEVVCASAPSSQRPWANMRGLDVSYVRPSRA
;
A
#
# COMPACT_ATOMS: atom_id res chain seq x y z
N MET A 1 -54.78 26.63 -59.29
CA MET A 1 -54.52 27.03 -57.89
C MET A 1 -54.32 25.76 -57.08
N HIS A 2 -53.07 25.44 -56.73
CA HIS A 2 -52.72 24.16 -56.12
C HIS A 2 -52.43 24.33 -54.63
N HIS A 3 -53.23 23.68 -53.79
CA HIS A 3 -52.99 23.57 -52.34
C HIS A 3 -52.04 22.39 -52.08
N THR A 4 -50.91 22.65 -51.43
CA THR A 4 -49.99 21.61 -50.95
C THR A 4 -50.37 21.15 -49.53
N ALA A 5 -50.05 19.90 -49.22
CA ALA A 5 -50.51 19.11 -48.07
C ALA A 5 -50.09 19.61 -46.67
N TRP A 6 -49.54 20.83 -46.56
CA TRP A 6 -49.00 21.37 -45.31
C TRP A 6 -49.73 22.64 -44.84
N THR A 7 -50.80 23.04 -45.55
CA THR A 7 -51.63 24.20 -45.17
C THR A 7 -52.99 23.75 -44.66
N LYS A 8 -53.02 23.03 -43.54
CA LYS A 8 -54.22 22.97 -42.69
C LYS A 8 -53.88 23.43 -41.29
N LYS A 9 -54.46 24.58 -40.92
CA LYS A 9 -54.61 25.07 -39.54
C LYS A 9 -55.18 23.94 -38.69
N GLY A 10 -54.50 23.63 -37.60
CA GLY A 10 -54.98 22.71 -36.56
C GLY A 10 -54.09 21.50 -36.38
N SER A 11 -52.88 21.69 -35.85
CA SER A 11 -52.14 20.61 -35.22
C SER A 11 -51.67 21.09 -33.85
N SER A 12 -52.32 20.59 -32.82
CA SER A 12 -51.79 20.49 -31.48
C SER A 12 -50.35 19.95 -31.58
N VAL A 13 -49.39 20.74 -31.11
CA VAL A 13 -48.04 20.25 -30.86
C VAL A 13 -48.18 19.14 -29.81
N PRO A 14 -47.80 17.88 -30.07
CA PRO A 14 -47.64 16.92 -29.00
C PRO A 14 -46.35 17.32 -28.30
N SER A 15 -46.48 18.12 -27.24
CA SER A 15 -45.41 18.29 -26.28
C SER A 15 -45.01 16.91 -25.81
N ASP A 16 -43.78 16.50 -26.12
CA ASP A 16 -43.12 15.33 -25.54
C ASP A 16 -43.13 15.47 -24.02
N TRP A 17 -44.16 14.94 -23.38
CA TRP A 17 -44.24 14.76 -21.94
C TRP A 17 -43.22 13.68 -21.58
N ILE A 18 -42.06 14.12 -21.11
CA ILE A 18 -41.18 13.28 -20.30
C ILE A 18 -41.97 12.96 -19.04
N ALA A 19 -42.45 11.71 -18.93
CA ALA A 19 -43.11 11.23 -17.73
C ALA A 19 -42.15 11.39 -16.53
N PRO A 20 -42.54 12.08 -15.44
CA PRO A 20 -41.73 12.09 -14.23
C PRO A 20 -41.64 10.66 -13.70
N LYS A 21 -40.40 10.16 -13.55
CA LYS A 21 -40.12 8.90 -12.85
C LYS A 21 -40.77 8.96 -11.47
N SER A 22 -41.72 8.06 -11.23
CA SER A 22 -42.23 7.79 -9.89
C SER A 22 -41.07 7.38 -8.98
N GLN A 23 -40.90 8.12 -7.88
CA GLN A 23 -40.06 7.70 -6.76
C GLN A 23 -40.53 6.34 -6.26
N PRO A 24 -39.63 5.36 -6.01
CA PRO A 24 -39.98 4.23 -5.17
C PRO A 24 -40.22 4.74 -3.75
N GLN A 25 -41.42 4.46 -3.23
CA GLN A 25 -41.83 4.76 -1.87
C GLN A 25 -40.85 4.13 -0.86
N ALA A 26 -40.41 4.95 0.09
CA ALA A 26 -39.61 4.52 1.22
C ALA A 26 -40.41 3.55 2.10
N ALA A 27 -39.91 2.31 2.21
CA ALA A 27 -40.32 1.40 3.28
C ALA A 27 -39.75 1.89 4.62
N PRO A 28 -40.46 1.69 5.75
CA PRO A 28 -40.05 2.18 7.06
C PRO A 28 -38.80 1.44 7.56
N ALA A 29 -37.70 2.19 7.70
CA ALA A 29 -36.45 1.71 8.25
C ALA A 29 -36.55 1.46 9.76
N ARG A 30 -36.30 0.21 10.16
CA ARG A 30 -35.96 -0.18 11.54
C ARG A 30 -34.58 0.35 11.94
N PRO A 31 -34.31 0.53 13.25
CA PRO A 31 -33.33 1.49 13.73
C PRO A 31 -31.89 0.95 13.81
N LYS A 32 -30.95 1.86 13.48
CA LYS A 32 -29.70 2.11 14.21
C LYS A 32 -28.58 1.05 14.09
N GLY A 33 -28.06 0.92 12.88
CA GLY A 33 -26.66 0.52 12.67
C GLY A 33 -25.73 1.73 12.92
N LYS A 34 -24.76 1.57 13.81
CA LYS A 34 -23.64 2.50 14.02
C LYS A 34 -23.10 2.98 12.67
N GLN A 35 -23.20 4.29 12.41
CA GLN A 35 -22.39 4.94 11.38
C GLN A 35 -20.93 4.71 11.77
N LYS A 36 -20.29 3.79 11.04
CA LYS A 36 -18.84 3.72 11.00
C LYS A 36 -18.45 4.88 10.11
N ASP A 37 -17.82 5.89 10.69
CA ASP A 37 -17.30 7.04 9.97
C ASP A 37 -16.60 6.57 8.71
N SER A 38 -17.12 7.04 7.58
CA SER A 38 -16.60 6.76 6.23
C SER A 38 -15.31 7.55 5.99
N THR A 39 -14.38 7.53 6.95
CA THR A 39 -13.03 7.97 6.69
C THR A 39 -12.37 6.89 5.83
N PRO A 40 -11.78 7.25 4.68
CA PRO A 40 -11.01 6.30 3.89
C PRO A 40 -9.97 5.62 4.78
N PRO A 41 -9.73 4.31 4.59
CA PRO A 41 -8.84 3.55 5.44
C PRO A 41 -7.45 4.20 5.44
N LYS A 42 -6.93 4.56 6.63
CA LYS A 42 -5.56 5.06 6.81
C LYS A 42 -4.55 4.18 6.06
N SER A 43 -3.52 4.79 5.48
CA SER A 43 -2.48 4.08 4.74
C SER A 43 -1.77 3.03 5.59
N LYS A 44 -1.14 2.05 4.92
CA LYS A 44 -0.36 1.00 5.59
C LYS A 44 0.77 1.61 6.45
N GLU A 45 1.39 2.70 5.98
CA GLU A 45 2.49 3.37 6.68
C GLU A 45 2.03 4.07 7.95
N VAL A 46 0.94 4.85 7.88
CA VAL A 46 0.39 5.53 9.07
C VAL A 46 0.02 4.50 10.14
N ARG A 47 -0.59 3.38 9.75
CA ARG A 47 -0.90 2.29 10.69
C ARG A 47 0.33 1.67 11.33
N ARG A 48 1.42 1.51 10.57
CA ARG A 48 2.70 0.99 11.09
C ARG A 48 3.31 1.94 12.12
N LEU A 49 3.35 3.23 11.81
CA LEU A 49 3.88 4.26 12.71
C LEU A 49 3.02 4.43 13.97
N GLU A 50 1.70 4.46 13.83
CA GLU A 50 0.75 4.53 14.95
C GLU A 50 0.91 3.33 15.88
N LYS A 51 1.01 2.12 15.31
CA LYS A 51 1.25 0.90 16.09
C LYS A 51 2.56 1.00 16.86
N LEU A 52 3.65 1.39 16.21
CA LEU A 52 4.96 1.52 16.85
C LEU A 52 4.93 2.53 18.00
N ARG A 53 4.30 3.70 17.79
CA ARG A 53 4.13 4.72 18.82
C ARG A 53 3.33 4.19 20.00
N ASP A 54 2.20 3.52 19.73
CA ASP A 54 1.33 2.99 20.77
C ASP A 54 2.03 1.88 21.56
N ASP A 55 2.81 1.03 20.89
CA ASP A 55 3.62 -0.01 21.50
C ASP A 55 4.71 0.62 22.40
N LEU A 56 5.38 1.67 21.93
CA LEU A 56 6.37 2.41 22.73
C LEU A 56 5.75 3.05 23.98
N ARG A 57 4.58 3.67 23.87
CA ARG A 57 3.87 4.29 25.01
C ARG A 57 3.38 3.27 26.03
N LYS A 58 3.01 2.06 25.59
CA LYS A 58 2.56 0.98 26.48
C LYS A 58 3.71 0.22 27.11
N SER A 59 4.83 0.10 26.40
CA SER A 59 5.98 -0.66 26.86
C SER A 59 6.75 0.07 27.95
N SER A 60 7.23 -0.68 28.95
CA SER A 60 8.18 -0.17 29.95
C SER A 60 9.64 -0.20 29.45
N GLY A 61 9.88 -0.69 28.22
CA GLY A 61 11.21 -0.90 27.65
C GLY A 61 12.03 -2.03 28.29
N ARG A 62 11.49 -2.73 29.29
CA ARG A 62 12.17 -3.83 30.01
C ARG A 62 11.61 -5.21 29.67
N GLU A 63 10.56 -5.26 28.88
CA GLU A 63 9.91 -6.51 28.48
C GLU A 63 10.76 -7.24 27.43
N LYS A 64 10.88 -8.56 27.55
CA LYS A 64 11.57 -9.37 26.54
C LYS A 64 10.67 -9.55 25.32
N ASP A 65 11.28 -9.58 24.14
CA ASP A 65 10.53 -9.88 22.91
C ASP A 65 9.92 -11.30 22.97
N PRO A 66 8.60 -11.47 22.80
CA PRO A 66 7.94 -12.77 22.85
C PRO A 66 8.40 -13.72 21.74
N LYS A 67 8.88 -13.20 20.61
CA LYS A 67 9.44 -13.99 19.51
C LYS A 67 10.94 -14.30 19.68
N GLY A 68 11.53 -13.85 20.79
CA GLY A 68 12.97 -13.90 21.05
C GLY A 68 13.76 -12.93 20.17
N GLY A 69 14.86 -12.36 20.66
CA GLY A 69 15.63 -11.39 19.86
C GLY A 69 16.40 -12.00 18.69
N CYS A 70 16.85 -11.14 17.78
CA CYS A 70 17.69 -11.50 16.64
C CYS A 70 19.17 -11.14 16.89
N PHE A 71 20.07 -12.11 16.69
CA PHE A 71 21.52 -11.95 16.92
C PHE A 71 22.34 -11.78 15.63
N CYS A 72 21.69 -11.33 14.54
CA CYS A 72 22.35 -11.18 13.24
C CYS A 72 23.34 -10.01 13.13
N GLN A 73 23.42 -9.12 14.13
CA GLN A 73 24.27 -7.92 14.12
C GLN A 73 24.07 -7.04 12.87
N ALA A 74 22.84 -6.95 12.37
CA ALA A 74 22.49 -6.26 11.12
C ALA A 74 23.22 -6.77 9.86
N ARG A 75 23.70 -8.02 9.86
CA ARG A 75 24.31 -8.66 8.67
C ARG A 75 23.30 -9.30 7.73
N LEU A 76 22.18 -9.78 8.28
CA LEU A 76 21.10 -10.41 7.51
C LEU A 76 19.87 -9.52 7.35
N HIS A 77 19.66 -8.62 8.30
CA HIS A 77 18.52 -7.71 8.33
C HIS A 77 19.04 -6.27 8.37
N PRO A 78 18.31 -5.31 7.79
CA PRO A 78 18.61 -3.89 7.91
C PRO A 78 18.87 -3.46 9.36
N LEU A 79 19.78 -2.51 9.52
CA LEU A 79 20.06 -1.87 10.81
C LEU A 79 18.77 -1.24 11.35
N SER A 80 18.52 -1.37 12.66
CA SER A 80 17.35 -0.73 13.29
C SER A 80 17.40 0.78 13.08
N PRO A 81 16.35 1.41 12.51
CA PRO A 81 16.35 2.84 12.24
C PRO A 81 16.23 3.68 13.52
N TYR A 82 15.71 3.10 14.61
CA TYR A 82 15.45 3.83 15.86
C TYR A 82 16.46 3.49 16.96
N THR A 83 16.94 2.24 16.98
CA THR A 83 17.82 1.70 18.03
C THR A 83 18.94 0.86 17.43
N PRO A 84 19.91 1.45 16.70
CA PRO A 84 20.93 0.70 15.97
C PRO A 84 21.91 -0.07 16.88
N ILE A 85 22.09 0.37 18.13
CA ILE A 85 23.01 -0.23 19.09
C ILE A 85 22.44 -0.20 20.51
N CYS A 86 22.65 -1.27 21.27
CA CYS A 86 22.40 -1.28 22.70
C CYS A 86 23.48 -0.48 23.43
N ARG A 87 23.09 0.60 24.11
CA ARG A 87 24.04 1.46 24.87
C ARG A 87 24.64 0.78 26.11
N ALA A 88 24.06 -0.31 26.59
CA ALA A 88 24.54 -1.03 27.77
C ALA A 88 25.62 -2.08 27.44
N CYS A 89 25.41 -2.90 26.39
CA CYS A 89 26.32 -4.00 26.05
C CYS A 89 26.95 -3.91 24.65
N GLY A 90 26.64 -2.87 23.87
CA GLY A 90 27.21 -2.66 22.54
C GLY A 90 26.68 -3.59 21.44
N LEU A 91 25.63 -4.36 21.69
CA LEU A 91 25.04 -5.22 20.65
C LEU A 91 24.45 -4.38 19.52
N ILE A 92 24.86 -4.64 18.28
CA ILE A 92 24.29 -4.05 17.07
C ILE A 92 22.93 -4.71 16.79
N LEU A 93 21.89 -3.90 16.62
CA LEU A 93 20.51 -4.35 16.52
C LEU A 93 19.97 -4.11 15.11
N CYS A 94 19.31 -5.12 14.55
CA CYS A 94 18.57 -4.99 13.30
C CYS A 94 17.12 -4.57 13.52
N GLU A 95 16.40 -4.28 12.44
CA GLU A 95 14.99 -3.89 12.43
C GLU A 95 14.03 -4.87 13.15
N LEU A 96 14.40 -6.14 13.29
CA LEU A 96 13.59 -7.13 14.01
C LEU A 96 13.65 -6.96 15.53
N ASN A 97 14.69 -6.28 16.04
CA ASN A 97 14.85 -5.95 17.44
C ASN A 97 14.17 -4.59 17.69
N LEU A 98 12.87 -4.63 17.98
CA LEU A 98 12.07 -3.42 18.12
C LEU A 98 12.45 -2.61 19.38
N PRO A 99 12.33 -1.26 19.33
CA PRO A 99 12.75 -0.37 20.42
C PRO A 99 11.89 -0.48 21.70
N ASN A 100 10.69 -1.04 21.62
CA ASN A 100 9.79 -1.25 22.76
C ASN A 100 10.19 -2.45 23.65
N PHE A 101 11.07 -3.33 23.17
CA PHE A 101 11.58 -4.48 23.91
C PHE A 101 12.98 -4.24 24.49
N ALA A 102 13.33 -5.00 25.52
CA ALA A 102 14.64 -5.03 26.12
C ALA A 102 15.68 -5.67 25.19
N CYS A 103 16.96 -5.33 25.41
CA CYS A 103 18.07 -5.92 24.70
C CYS A 103 18.06 -7.45 24.85
N PRO A 104 18.19 -8.23 23.76
CA PRO A 104 18.16 -9.68 23.85
C PRO A 104 19.41 -10.30 24.47
N HIS A 105 20.51 -9.53 24.57
CA HIS A 105 21.76 -9.99 25.19
C HIS A 105 21.83 -9.66 26.68
N CYS A 106 21.69 -8.39 27.06
CA CYS A 106 21.85 -7.96 28.46
C CYS A 106 20.53 -7.71 29.21
N GLY A 107 19.38 -7.73 28.53
CA GLY A 107 18.08 -7.42 29.15
C GLY A 107 17.88 -5.95 29.54
N ALA A 108 18.85 -5.06 29.26
CA ALA A 108 18.71 -3.63 29.52
C ALA A 108 17.74 -2.99 28.51
N GLY A 109 17.02 -1.96 28.96
CA GLY A 109 16.18 -1.15 28.06
C GLY A 109 17.01 -0.46 26.99
N LEU A 110 16.52 -0.49 25.75
CA LEU A 110 17.25 0.07 24.60
C LEU A 110 17.21 1.61 24.58
N LEU A 111 16.14 2.18 25.13
CA LEU A 111 15.91 3.61 25.20
C LEU A 111 15.87 4.05 26.66
N THR A 112 16.47 5.21 26.93
CA THR A 112 16.22 5.97 28.16
C THR A 112 14.84 6.65 28.07
N THR A 113 14.25 7.03 29.22
CA THR A 113 12.93 7.68 29.25
C THR A 113 12.89 8.93 28.38
N ALA A 114 13.86 9.84 28.52
CA ALA A 114 13.95 11.06 27.72
C ALA A 114 14.06 10.77 26.21
N THR A 115 14.85 9.76 25.83
CA THR A 115 14.96 9.37 24.41
C THR A 115 13.69 8.70 23.88
N LEU A 116 12.96 7.97 24.73
CA LEU A 116 11.69 7.37 24.37
C LEU A 116 10.66 8.46 24.08
N ASP A 117 10.54 9.46 24.96
CA ASP A 117 9.62 10.58 24.76
C ASP A 117 9.95 11.36 23.47
N SER A 118 11.23 11.63 23.22
CA SER A 118 11.67 12.29 21.98
C SER A 118 11.36 11.47 20.72
N LEU A 119 11.45 10.13 20.81
CA LEU A 119 11.13 9.24 19.70
C LEU A 119 9.62 9.21 19.45
N VAL A 120 8.82 9.17 20.51
CA VAL A 120 7.35 9.25 20.41
C VAL A 120 6.94 10.56 19.74
N GLN A 121 7.53 11.69 20.13
CA GLN A 121 7.26 12.98 19.49
C GLN A 121 7.65 12.96 18.00
N THR A 122 8.84 12.46 17.67
CA THR A 122 9.29 12.33 16.27
C THR A 122 8.34 11.44 15.44
N LEU A 123 7.78 10.39 16.04
CA LEU A 123 6.80 9.52 15.39
C LEU A 123 5.47 10.25 15.19
N ASP A 124 5.01 11.04 16.16
CA ASP A 124 3.79 11.85 16.04
C ASP A 124 3.92 12.90 14.93
N ASP A 125 5.07 13.59 14.85
CA ASP A 125 5.36 14.55 13.77
C ASP A 125 5.34 13.86 12.41
N ARG A 126 6.02 12.71 12.27
CA ARG A 126 6.05 11.93 11.03
C ARG A 126 4.66 11.41 10.63
N ILE A 127 3.82 11.04 11.60
CA ILE A 127 2.44 10.64 11.34
C ILE A 127 1.66 11.84 10.80
N ALA A 128 1.78 13.01 11.42
CA ALA A 128 1.12 14.23 10.97
C ALA A 128 1.53 14.61 9.55
N ASP A 129 2.84 14.59 9.26
CA ASP A 129 3.38 14.88 7.92
C ASP A 129 2.90 13.88 6.86
N THR A 130 2.76 12.62 7.22
CA THR A 130 2.30 11.58 6.30
C THR A 130 0.81 11.74 6.00
N ILE A 131 0.00 12.04 7.02
CA ILE A 131 -1.43 12.35 6.86
C ILE A 131 -1.62 13.61 6.01
N ALA A 132 -0.84 14.67 6.25
CA ALA A 132 -0.91 15.91 5.49
C ALA A 132 -0.63 15.67 4.00
N ARG A 133 0.44 14.94 3.67
CA ARG A 133 0.77 14.58 2.28
C ARG A 133 -0.32 13.74 1.61
N GLU A 134 -0.89 12.77 2.32
CA GLU A 134 -2.00 11.95 1.79
C GLU A 134 -3.27 12.77 1.53
N GLU A 135 -3.56 13.76 2.36
CA GLU A 135 -4.70 14.66 2.17
C GLU A 135 -4.47 15.62 1.00
N GLU A 136 -3.27 16.19 0.86
CA GLU A 136 -2.91 17.01 -0.29
C GLU A 136 -3.01 16.24 -1.62
N GLU A 137 -2.52 15.00 -1.65
CA GLU A 137 -2.63 14.15 -2.84
C GLU A 137 -4.09 13.82 -3.17
N ARG A 138 -4.92 13.57 -2.15
CA ARG A 138 -6.36 13.37 -2.31
C ARG A 138 -7.05 14.60 -2.88
N GLN A 139 -6.71 15.79 -2.39
CA GLN A 139 -7.27 17.05 -2.89
C GLN A 139 -6.84 17.32 -4.33
N ARG A 140 -5.57 17.04 -4.66
CA ARG A 140 -5.05 17.16 -6.03
C ARG A 140 -5.77 16.22 -6.99
N ALA A 141 -5.93 14.94 -6.63
CA ALA A 141 -6.65 13.97 -7.43
C ALA A 141 -8.13 14.34 -7.62
N ALA A 142 -8.78 14.89 -6.58
CA ALA A 142 -10.17 15.36 -6.68
C ALA A 142 -10.31 16.58 -7.61
N GLN A 143 -9.35 17.51 -7.60
CA GLN A 143 -9.33 18.64 -8.51
C GLN A 143 -9.08 18.20 -9.96
N GLU A 144 -8.14 17.27 -10.17
CA GLU A 144 -7.87 16.69 -11.48
C GLU A 144 -9.10 15.97 -12.04
N ALA A 145 -9.78 15.14 -11.24
CA ALA A 145 -11.01 14.47 -11.64
C ALA A 145 -12.12 15.47 -12.05
N ARG A 146 -12.32 16.54 -11.27
CA ARG A 146 -13.27 17.60 -11.62
C ARG A 146 -12.90 18.31 -12.91
N SER A 147 -11.60 18.58 -13.12
CA SER A 147 -11.12 19.20 -14.35
C SER A 147 -11.30 18.28 -15.56
N ALA A 148 -11.16 16.96 -15.39
CA ALA A 148 -11.35 15.96 -16.44
C ALA A 148 -12.84 15.75 -16.78
N GLU A 149 -13.75 15.77 -15.80
CA GLU A 149 -15.20 15.68 -16.03
C GLU A 149 -15.75 16.94 -16.73
N GLY A 150 -15.18 18.11 -16.43
CA GLY A 150 -15.51 19.37 -17.11
C GLY A 150 -14.78 19.57 -18.45
N ALA A 151 -13.75 18.75 -18.74
CA ALA A 151 -13.04 18.80 -20.00
C ALA A 151 -13.90 18.12 -21.08
N PHE A 152 -14.35 18.92 -22.04
CA PHE A 152 -14.88 18.37 -23.29
C PHE A 152 -13.83 17.42 -23.88
N PRO A 153 -14.17 16.19 -24.28
CA PRO A 153 -13.22 15.28 -24.91
C PRO A 153 -12.59 16.03 -26.08
N THR A 154 -11.33 16.41 -25.96
CA THR A 154 -10.61 17.07 -27.05
C THR A 154 -10.47 16.04 -28.16
N LEU A 155 -11.41 16.07 -29.11
CA LEU A 155 -11.29 15.42 -30.40
C LEU A 155 -10.08 16.08 -31.08
N SER A 156 -8.92 15.45 -30.94
CA SER A 156 -7.77 15.76 -31.77
C SER A 156 -8.12 15.35 -33.21
N VAL A 157 -8.81 16.25 -33.91
CA VAL A 157 -8.94 16.24 -35.37
C VAL A 157 -7.60 16.69 -35.93
N ALA A 158 -6.99 15.79 -36.69
CA ALA A 158 -5.69 15.91 -37.32
C ALA A 158 -5.56 17.09 -38.30
N ALA A 159 -4.38 17.75 -38.31
CA ALA A 159 -3.62 18.21 -39.49
C ALA A 159 -2.38 18.98 -39.02
N SER A 160 -1.19 18.38 -38.97
CA SER A 160 -0.33 18.37 -40.15
C SER A 160 0.60 17.16 -40.19
N ARG A 161 0.77 16.66 -41.41
CA ARG A 161 1.40 15.41 -41.83
C ARG A 161 2.89 15.37 -41.48
N VAL A 162 3.40 14.19 -41.12
CA VAL A 162 4.44 13.42 -41.85
C VAL A 162 4.83 12.15 -41.05
N SER A 163 4.56 11.00 -41.66
CA SER A 163 5.20 9.67 -41.53
C SER A 163 5.07 8.83 -40.23
N CYS A 164 4.26 7.78 -40.33
CA CYS A 164 4.31 6.51 -39.57
C CYS A 164 5.48 5.60 -40.04
N PRO A 165 5.75 4.40 -39.44
CA PRO A 165 5.06 3.74 -38.31
C PRO A 165 6.02 3.20 -37.21
N ASP A 166 5.60 3.23 -35.94
CA ASP A 166 5.42 2.01 -35.13
C ASP A 166 4.78 2.35 -33.79
N ALA A 167 3.50 2.01 -33.65
CA ALA A 167 2.80 2.00 -32.36
C ALA A 167 1.59 1.07 -32.51
N GLN A 168 1.82 -0.22 -32.25
CA GLN A 168 0.76 -1.19 -32.03
C GLN A 168 -0.06 -0.77 -30.81
N SER A 169 -1.16 -0.09 -31.09
CA SER A 169 -2.22 0.23 -30.17
C SER A 169 -2.87 -1.05 -29.63
N SER A 170 -2.79 -1.25 -28.32
CA SER A 170 -3.71 -2.08 -27.56
C SER A 170 -5.13 -1.51 -27.68
N HIS A 171 -5.93 -2.08 -28.58
CA HIS A 171 -7.36 -1.81 -28.71
C HIS A 171 -8.12 -2.25 -27.43
N PRO A 172 -9.11 -1.49 -26.94
CA PRO A 172 -10.02 -1.99 -25.92
C PRO A 172 -10.96 -3.03 -26.53
N VAL A 173 -10.64 -4.31 -26.33
CA VAL A 173 -11.53 -5.44 -26.59
C VAL A 173 -12.73 -5.31 -25.65
N ASN A 174 -13.96 -5.34 -26.18
CA ASN A 174 -15.28 -5.26 -25.51
C ASN A 174 -16.06 -3.93 -25.61
N GLN A 175 -16.10 -3.27 -26.77
CA GLN A 175 -17.19 -2.32 -27.06
C GLN A 175 -18.32 -3.01 -27.83
N THR A 176 -19.55 -2.92 -27.30
CA THR A 176 -20.78 -3.32 -28.00
C THR A 176 -21.11 -2.28 -29.06
N HIS A 177 -20.97 -2.62 -30.34
CA HIS A 177 -21.32 -1.71 -31.42
C HIS A 177 -22.82 -1.78 -31.73
N LYS A 178 -23.49 -0.63 -31.66
CA LYS A 178 -24.87 -0.46 -32.12
C LYS A 178 -24.85 0.00 -33.56
N VAL A 179 -25.28 -0.86 -34.49
CA VAL A 179 -25.31 -0.55 -35.91
C VAL A 179 -26.74 -0.19 -36.29
N LEU A 180 -26.93 1.00 -36.85
CA LEU A 180 -28.19 1.41 -37.47
C LEU A 180 -28.16 0.95 -38.93
N SER A 181 -29.03 0.01 -39.29
CA SER A 181 -29.20 -0.42 -40.68
C SER A 181 -30.55 0.06 -41.21
N LEU A 182 -30.56 0.54 -42.45
CA LEU A 182 -31.78 0.92 -43.16
C LEU A 182 -32.21 -0.25 -44.03
N ASP A 183 -33.41 -0.77 -43.79
CA ASP A 183 -33.98 -1.82 -44.61
C ASP A 183 -34.44 -1.21 -45.95
N SER A 184 -33.84 -1.64 -47.06
CA SER A 184 -34.05 -1.04 -48.38
C SER A 184 -35.47 -1.24 -48.92
N LYS A 185 -36.22 -2.23 -48.41
CA LYS A 185 -37.61 -2.49 -48.83
C LYS A 185 -38.63 -1.71 -48.03
N THR A 186 -38.36 -1.41 -46.76
CA THR A 186 -39.32 -0.72 -45.87
C THR A 186 -38.91 0.70 -45.49
N ARG A 187 -37.69 1.13 -45.85
CA ARG A 187 -37.05 2.42 -45.49
C ARG A 187 -37.06 2.72 -43.99
N LYS A 188 -37.25 1.71 -43.15
CA LYS A 188 -37.25 1.84 -41.69
C LYS A 188 -35.85 1.60 -41.15
N VAL A 189 -35.42 2.45 -40.21
CA VAL A 189 -34.14 2.31 -39.50
C VAL A 189 -34.30 1.22 -38.45
N LYS A 190 -33.46 0.19 -38.49
CA LYS A 190 -33.40 -0.90 -37.52
C LYS A 190 -32.06 -0.84 -36.79
N VAL A 191 -32.10 -0.86 -35.46
CA VAL A 191 -30.89 -0.88 -34.63
C VAL A 191 -30.55 -2.34 -34.32
N SER A 192 -29.48 -2.87 -34.88
CA SER A 192 -28.94 -4.17 -34.49
C SER A 192 -27.76 -3.96 -33.54
N THR A 193 -27.89 -4.46 -32.32
CA THR A 193 -26.80 -4.45 -31.32
C THR A 193 -26.04 -5.76 -31.47
N PHE A 194 -24.76 -5.67 -31.85
CA PHE A 194 -23.87 -6.82 -31.86
C PHE A 194 -23.11 -6.86 -30.53
N THR A 195 -23.43 -7.86 -29.71
CA THR A 195 -22.69 -8.18 -28.49
C THR A 195 -21.84 -9.42 -28.80
N PRO A 196 -20.51 -9.35 -28.78
CA PRO A 196 -19.69 -10.55 -28.92
C PRO A 196 -19.99 -11.53 -27.78
N PRO A 197 -19.93 -12.87 -28.01
CA PRO A 197 -20.15 -13.84 -26.95
C PRO A 197 -19.14 -13.60 -25.83
N ALA A 198 -19.65 -13.44 -24.61
CA ALA A 198 -18.83 -13.23 -23.43
C ALA A 198 -17.88 -14.42 -23.26
N VAL A 199 -16.58 -14.19 -23.49
CA VAL A 199 -15.55 -15.12 -23.06
C VAL A 199 -15.60 -15.13 -21.54
N SER A 200 -16.21 -16.16 -20.96
CA SER A 200 -16.17 -16.42 -19.54
C SER A 200 -14.71 -16.67 -19.15
N ARG A 201 -14.00 -15.61 -18.79
CA ARG A 201 -12.81 -15.75 -17.97
C ARG A 201 -13.31 -16.23 -16.62
N ASN A 202 -13.08 -17.50 -16.37
CA ASN A 202 -13.22 -18.13 -15.08
C ASN A 202 -12.49 -17.21 -14.10
N THR A 203 -13.25 -16.45 -13.32
CA THR A 203 -12.77 -15.83 -12.10
C THR A 203 -12.44 -16.99 -11.18
N SER A 204 -11.21 -17.51 -11.30
CA SER A 204 -10.58 -18.14 -10.17
C SER A 204 -10.68 -17.12 -9.06
N THR A 205 -11.50 -17.46 -8.06
CA THR A 205 -11.24 -17.16 -6.66
C THR A 205 -9.81 -17.57 -6.35
N GLU A 206 -8.84 -16.80 -6.84
CA GLU A 206 -7.58 -16.66 -6.16
C GLU A 206 -7.93 -16.03 -4.83
N LYS A 207 -7.95 -16.93 -3.84
CA LYS A 207 -7.63 -16.66 -2.45
C LYS A 207 -7.15 -15.24 -2.28
N LEU A 208 -7.85 -14.52 -1.40
CA LEU A 208 -7.26 -13.50 -0.56
C LEU A 208 -6.02 -14.12 0.11
N SER A 209 -4.91 -14.18 -0.63
CA SER A 209 -3.58 -14.31 -0.13
C SER A 209 -3.38 -13.03 0.63
N LYS A 210 -3.78 -13.09 1.90
CA LYS A 210 -3.15 -12.34 2.98
C LYS A 210 -1.68 -12.28 2.59
N GLU A 211 -1.25 -11.12 2.12
CA GLU A 211 0.13 -10.79 1.80
C GLU A 211 0.88 -11.18 3.07
N VAL A 212 1.44 -12.40 3.08
CA VAL A 212 2.21 -12.92 4.19
C VAL A 212 3.47 -12.11 4.08
N GLU A 213 3.49 -10.97 4.78
CA GLU A 213 4.67 -10.20 5.05
C GLU A 213 5.79 -11.21 5.34
N PRO A 214 6.88 -11.21 4.56
CA PRO A 214 7.87 -12.26 4.61
C PRO A 214 8.33 -12.39 6.06
N GLU A 215 8.08 -13.55 6.66
CA GLU A 215 8.48 -13.79 8.03
C GLU A 215 10.01 -13.89 8.04
N HIS A 216 10.65 -12.77 8.35
CA HIS A 216 12.10 -12.65 8.38
C HIS A 216 12.65 -13.61 9.43
N LYS A 217 13.50 -14.55 8.99
CA LYS A 217 14.07 -15.60 9.83
C LYS A 217 15.00 -14.98 10.88
N ARG A 218 14.63 -15.09 12.16
CA ARG A 218 15.47 -14.61 13.28
C ARG A 218 16.68 -15.52 13.47
N VAL A 219 17.84 -14.90 13.68
CA VAL A 219 19.08 -15.64 13.99
C VAL A 219 19.09 -15.96 15.48
N PRO A 220 19.25 -17.25 15.86
CA PRO A 220 19.26 -17.65 17.26
C PRO A 220 20.46 -17.06 18.01
N PRO A 221 20.41 -17.03 19.35
CA PRO A 221 21.56 -16.63 20.16
C PRO A 221 22.78 -17.49 19.85
N PRO A 222 24.00 -16.91 19.92
CA PRO A 222 25.21 -17.71 19.83
C PRO A 222 25.25 -18.76 20.94
N PRO A 223 25.85 -19.94 20.69
CA PRO A 223 26.01 -20.97 21.72
C PRO A 223 26.80 -20.42 22.92
N ALA A 224 26.38 -20.79 24.13
CA ALA A 224 27.01 -20.34 25.38
C ALA A 224 28.43 -20.88 25.54
N GLU A 225 28.68 -22.08 25.01
CA GLU A 225 29.97 -22.74 25.04
C GLU A 225 30.65 -22.59 23.68
N VAL A 226 31.75 -21.83 23.65
CA VAL A 226 32.65 -21.81 22.50
C VAL A 226 33.59 -23.00 22.65
N VAL A 227 33.45 -24.00 21.76
CA VAL A 227 34.38 -25.13 21.73
C VAL A 227 35.74 -24.60 21.27
N CYS A 228 36.62 -24.36 22.23
CA CYS A 228 38.03 -24.08 21.94
C CYS A 228 38.70 -25.39 21.49
N ALA A 229 39.50 -25.31 20.43
CA ALA A 229 40.27 -26.47 19.98
C ALA A 229 41.27 -26.88 21.06
N SER A 230 41.28 -28.17 21.42
CA SER A 230 42.18 -28.72 22.43
C SER A 230 43.61 -28.95 21.92
N ALA A 231 43.80 -29.00 20.59
CA ALA A 231 45.10 -29.24 19.96
C ALA A 231 45.27 -28.42 18.66
N PRO A 232 46.51 -28.00 18.33
CA PRO A 232 46.78 -27.29 17.09
C PRO A 232 46.55 -28.23 15.90
N SER A 233 45.64 -27.88 14.99
CA SER A 233 45.48 -28.63 13.75
C SER A 233 46.41 -28.04 12.68
N SER A 234 47.03 -28.90 11.88
CA SER A 234 47.85 -28.49 10.73
C SER A 234 47.05 -27.67 9.70
N GLN A 235 45.74 -27.88 9.63
CA GLN A 235 44.82 -27.11 8.78
C GLN A 235 44.50 -25.71 9.32
N ARG A 236 44.73 -25.44 10.61
CA ARG A 236 44.43 -24.15 11.22
C ARG A 236 45.46 -23.84 12.32
N PRO A 237 46.72 -23.61 11.96
CA PRO A 237 47.81 -23.39 12.92
C PRO A 237 47.61 -22.13 13.79
N TRP A 238 46.78 -21.20 13.32
CA TRP A 238 46.37 -19.99 14.05
C TRP A 238 45.09 -20.17 14.88
N ALA A 239 44.56 -21.40 15.01
CA ALA A 239 43.41 -21.67 15.85
C ALA A 239 43.73 -21.25 17.29
N ASN A 240 42.80 -20.54 17.92
CA ASN A 240 43.02 -19.98 19.25
C ASN A 240 43.03 -21.12 20.28
N MET A 241 44.24 -21.57 20.60
CA MET A 241 44.56 -22.64 21.54
C MET A 241 44.45 -22.21 23.00
N ARG A 242 44.37 -20.91 23.25
CA ARG A 242 44.33 -20.39 24.61
C ARG A 242 42.90 -20.50 25.12
N GLY A 243 42.70 -21.45 26.03
CA GLY A 243 41.66 -21.30 27.06
C GLY A 243 41.76 -19.91 27.68
N LEU A 244 40.67 -19.45 28.30
CA LEU A 244 40.35 -18.08 28.74
C LEU A 244 41.41 -17.29 29.54
N ASP A 245 42.64 -17.78 29.72
CA ASP A 245 43.78 -17.11 30.34
C ASP A 245 44.60 -16.30 29.33
N VAL A 246 44.07 -15.13 28.96
CA VAL A 246 44.86 -14.11 28.24
C VAL A 246 45.02 -12.90 29.16
N SER A 247 46.23 -12.67 29.65
CA SER A 247 46.59 -11.43 30.35
C SER A 247 46.99 -10.37 29.34
N TYR A 248 46.33 -9.21 29.41
CA TYR A 248 46.65 -8.06 28.56
C TYR A 248 48.01 -7.49 28.96
N VAL A 249 48.98 -7.52 28.03
CA VAL A 249 50.25 -6.80 28.18
C VAL A 249 50.09 -5.44 27.51
N ARG A 250 50.16 -4.37 28.31
CA ARG A 250 50.03 -3.00 27.79
C ARG A 250 51.27 -2.68 26.94
N PRO A 251 51.10 -2.18 25.70
CA PRO A 251 52.23 -1.78 24.87
C PRO A 251 52.98 -0.61 25.54
N SER A 252 54.32 -0.68 25.52
CA SER A 252 55.17 0.40 26.00
C SER A 252 54.88 1.65 25.18
N ARG A 253 54.52 2.75 25.85
CA ARG A 253 54.41 4.05 25.20
C ARG A 253 55.81 4.47 24.75
N ALA A 254 55.99 4.60 23.44
CA ALA A 254 57.07 5.37 22.84
C ALA A 254 56.63 6.84 22.74
#